data_AF-A0A351GPV3-F1
#
_entry.id   AF-A0A351GPV3-F1
#
_cell.length_a   1.000
_cell.length_b   1.000
_cell.length_c   1.000
_cell.angle_alpha   90.00
_cell.angle_beta   90.00
_cell.angle_gamma   90.00
#
_symmetry.space_group_name_H-M   'P 1'
#
loop_
_entity.id
_entity.type
_entity.pdbx_description
1 polymer ?
#
loop_
_entity_poly.entity_id
_entity_poly.type
_entity_poly.pdbx_seq_one_letter_code
_entity_poly.pdbx_strand_id
1 'polypeptide(L)'
;KKVSTFGYTPLLATAMQNALKENGIETDLKKKALSGMISKSAAAQMREYVLADPSVIGTTVEFRFLTNGWIDGYLKGRYTRESVENSKFASAAQFDLTDKLVEIGVIEKKFNLDFILGADSSDQRPESAGIGVAMVGSLYLMLVVLCLSLPLGVAASIYLEEFAKQNIVTDIIEITISNLAAVPSIVFGILGLAVFINYVELPQSTPIVGGLVLTLMTIPTIIISTRASLKSVPPSIRSAALGLGASKMQTVFHHVLPLAAPGILTGTIIGMAQALGESAPLLLIGMIGYIATNMPGSVAEGLFSPNSAMPAQIYEWAKRADPAFIERAWGGIIILLIFLLTMNTLAVILRRRFERRW
;
A
#
# COMPACT_ATOMS: atom_id res chain seq x y z
N LYS A 1 -22.36 -20.35 -22.65
CA LYS A 1 -21.42 -19.37 -23.28
C LYS A 1 -20.70 -18.62 -22.16
N LYS A 2 -19.36 -18.58 -22.13
CA LYS A 2 -18.63 -17.67 -21.22
C LYS A 2 -18.95 -16.24 -21.65
N VAL A 3 -19.71 -15.50 -20.85
CA VAL A 3 -20.05 -14.11 -21.16
C VAL A 3 -18.87 -13.25 -20.71
N SER A 4 -18.19 -12.62 -21.65
CA SER A 4 -17.13 -11.66 -21.34
C SER A 4 -17.73 -10.39 -20.74
N THR A 5 -16.93 -9.63 -20.00
CA THR A 5 -17.33 -8.33 -19.43
C THR A 5 -17.92 -7.39 -20.49
N PHE A 6 -17.42 -7.46 -21.72
CA PHE A 6 -17.92 -6.67 -22.85
C PHE A 6 -19.38 -6.94 -23.21
N GLY A 7 -19.91 -8.13 -22.89
CA GLY A 7 -21.31 -8.47 -23.11
C GLY A 7 -22.30 -7.64 -22.27
N TYR A 8 -21.83 -7.02 -21.18
CA TYR A 8 -22.66 -6.23 -20.26
C TYR A 8 -22.72 -4.74 -20.63
N THR A 9 -21.78 -4.23 -21.43
CA THR A 9 -21.77 -2.81 -21.84
C THR A 9 -23.04 -2.37 -22.59
N PRO A 10 -23.61 -3.17 -23.52
CA PRO A 10 -24.86 -2.80 -24.18
C PRO A 10 -26.05 -2.71 -23.22
N LEU A 11 -26.07 -3.53 -22.15
CA LEU A 11 -27.12 -3.50 -21.12
C LEU A 11 -27.07 -2.20 -20.33
N LEU A 12 -25.87 -1.77 -19.90
CA LEU A 12 -25.66 -0.48 -19.23
C LEU A 12 -26.11 0.70 -20.09
N ALA A 13 -25.79 0.68 -21.38
CA ALA A 13 -26.18 1.74 -22.30
C ALA A 13 -27.71 1.79 -22.51
N THR A 14 -28.39 0.65 -22.53
CA THR A 14 -29.85 0.57 -22.59
C THR A 14 -30.48 1.01 -21.27
N ALA A 15 -29.91 0.61 -20.13
CA ALA A 15 -30.37 1.02 -18.80
C ALA A 15 -30.30 2.55 -18.63
N MET A 16 -29.23 3.19 -19.09
CA MET A 16 -29.11 4.65 -19.09
C MET A 16 -30.22 5.32 -19.90
N GLN A 17 -30.54 4.78 -21.09
CA GLN A 17 -31.63 5.32 -21.91
C GLN A 17 -33.00 5.16 -21.25
N ASN A 18 -33.24 4.03 -20.58
CA ASN A 18 -34.47 3.80 -19.84
C ASN A 18 -34.59 4.77 -18.65
N ALA A 19 -33.51 4.95 -17.88
CA ALA A 19 -33.46 5.91 -16.78
C ALA A 19 -33.76 7.35 -17.23
N LEU A 20 -33.25 7.76 -18.40
CA LEU A 20 -33.57 9.08 -18.97
C LEU A 20 -35.05 9.20 -19.36
N LYS A 21 -35.63 8.15 -19.98
CA LYS A 21 -37.05 8.13 -20.35
C LYS A 21 -37.97 8.16 -19.15
N GLU A 22 -37.67 7.38 -18.11
CA GLU A 22 -38.44 7.33 -16.86
C GLU A 22 -38.47 8.67 -16.13
N ASN A 23 -37.40 9.45 -16.25
CA ASN A 23 -37.30 10.80 -15.67
C ASN A 23 -37.71 11.92 -16.64
N GLY A 24 -38.27 11.59 -17.81
CA GLY A 24 -38.77 12.59 -18.78
C GLY A 24 -37.67 13.46 -19.42
N ILE A 25 -36.42 13.00 -19.46
CA ILE A 25 -35.30 13.75 -20.04
C ILE A 25 -35.08 13.33 -21.50
N GLU A 26 -35.32 14.26 -22.41
CA GLU A 26 -34.94 14.11 -23.82
C GLU A 26 -33.49 14.57 -24.05
N THR A 27 -32.76 13.81 -24.89
CA THR A 27 -31.38 14.12 -25.26
C THR A 27 -31.05 13.64 -26.67
N ASP A 28 -30.31 14.46 -27.41
CA ASP A 28 -29.80 14.14 -28.76
C ASP A 28 -28.49 13.33 -28.73
N LEU A 29 -28.00 12.99 -27.53
CA LEU A 29 -26.75 12.26 -27.36
C LEU A 29 -26.85 10.83 -27.90
N LYS A 30 -25.89 10.46 -28.75
CA LYS A 30 -25.77 9.08 -29.27
C LYS A 30 -25.53 8.08 -28.12
N LYS A 31 -25.98 6.84 -28.30
CA LYS A 31 -25.81 5.73 -27.32
C LYS A 31 -24.38 5.57 -26.81
N LYS A 32 -23.37 5.78 -27.67
CA LYS A 32 -21.94 5.73 -27.30
C LYS A 32 -21.55 6.85 -26.31
N ALA A 33 -22.07 8.05 -26.49
CA ALA A 33 -21.81 9.18 -25.60
C ALA A 33 -22.47 8.97 -24.23
N LEU A 34 -23.71 8.47 -24.22
CA LEU A 34 -24.42 8.10 -22.98
C LEU A 34 -23.67 7.00 -22.22
N SER A 35 -23.25 5.94 -22.92
CA SER A 35 -22.46 4.88 -22.30
C SER A 35 -21.11 5.36 -21.78
N GLY A 36 -20.54 6.43 -22.35
CA GLY A 36 -19.27 7.02 -21.91
C GLY A 36 -19.37 7.80 -20.60
N MET A 37 -20.60 8.10 -20.13
CA MET A 37 -20.85 8.76 -18.84
C MET A 37 -20.78 7.78 -17.67
N ILE A 38 -20.98 6.48 -17.91
CA ILE A 38 -20.86 5.44 -16.89
C ILE A 38 -19.39 5.01 -16.79
N SER A 39 -18.91 4.73 -15.57
CA SER A 39 -17.57 4.18 -15.39
C SER A 39 -17.39 2.86 -16.15
N LYS A 40 -16.20 2.66 -16.68
CA LYS A 40 -15.82 1.37 -17.29
C LYS A 40 -15.82 0.21 -16.28
N SER A 41 -15.81 0.49 -14.97
CA SER A 41 -15.93 -0.52 -13.91
C SER A 41 -17.31 -1.19 -13.86
N ALA A 42 -18.37 -0.49 -14.28
CA ALA A 42 -19.75 -0.93 -14.12
C ALA A 42 -20.03 -2.29 -14.78
N ALA A 43 -19.40 -2.55 -15.93
CA ALA A 43 -19.57 -3.83 -16.64
C ALA A 43 -18.95 -5.00 -15.86
N ALA A 44 -17.84 -4.77 -15.15
CA ALA A 44 -17.22 -5.78 -14.29
C ALA A 44 -18.07 -6.02 -13.03
N GLN A 45 -18.59 -4.95 -12.42
CA GLN A 45 -19.47 -5.04 -11.25
C GLN A 45 -20.76 -5.80 -11.56
N MET A 46 -21.41 -5.51 -12.69
CA MET A 46 -22.61 -6.25 -13.12
C MET A 46 -22.31 -7.72 -13.41
N ARG A 47 -21.15 -8.01 -14.02
CA ARG A 47 -20.70 -9.39 -14.24
C ARG A 47 -20.48 -10.12 -12.90
N GLU A 48 -19.81 -9.49 -11.95
CA GLU A 48 -19.55 -10.06 -10.62
C GLU A 48 -20.85 -10.33 -9.85
N TYR A 49 -21.81 -9.41 -9.92
CA TYR A 49 -23.14 -9.62 -9.35
C TYR A 49 -23.85 -10.85 -9.93
N VAL A 50 -23.86 -10.99 -11.26
CA VAL A 50 -24.49 -12.15 -11.93
C VAL A 50 -23.73 -13.46 -11.67
N LEU A 51 -22.41 -13.40 -11.53
CA LEU A 51 -21.61 -14.58 -11.19
C LEU A 51 -21.80 -15.04 -9.74
N ALA A 52 -22.05 -14.09 -8.82
CA ALA A 52 -22.35 -14.40 -7.43
C ALA A 52 -23.72 -15.05 -7.27
N ASP A 53 -24.71 -14.63 -8.05
CA ASP A 53 -26.04 -15.24 -8.08
C ASP A 53 -26.60 -15.34 -9.52
N PRO A 54 -26.44 -16.51 -10.19
CA PRO A 54 -26.96 -16.71 -11.53
C PRO A 54 -28.49 -16.70 -11.63
N SER A 55 -29.22 -16.79 -10.52
CA SER A 55 -30.70 -16.84 -10.53
C SER A 55 -31.34 -15.50 -10.93
N VAL A 56 -30.59 -14.40 -10.83
CA VAL A 56 -31.04 -13.05 -11.19
C VAL A 56 -31.20 -12.85 -12.71
N ILE A 57 -30.69 -13.77 -13.53
CA ILE A 57 -30.78 -13.66 -14.98
C ILE A 57 -32.25 -13.69 -15.42
N GLY A 58 -32.69 -12.63 -16.13
CA GLY A 58 -34.07 -12.47 -16.57
C GLY A 58 -34.94 -11.62 -15.64
N THR A 59 -34.39 -11.18 -14.50
CA THR A 59 -35.06 -10.22 -13.60
C THR A 59 -34.62 -8.79 -13.87
N THR A 60 -35.43 -7.82 -13.44
CA THR A 60 -35.08 -6.39 -13.43
C THR A 60 -34.47 -6.05 -12.07
N VAL A 61 -33.25 -5.52 -12.08
CA VAL A 61 -32.51 -5.15 -10.85
C VAL A 61 -32.02 -3.71 -10.99
N GLU A 62 -32.12 -2.95 -9.90
CA GLU A 62 -31.58 -1.59 -9.82
C GLU A 62 -30.10 -1.63 -9.41
N PHE A 63 -29.28 -0.81 -10.07
CA PHE A 63 -27.85 -0.69 -9.76
C PHE A 63 -27.45 0.76 -9.59
N ARG A 64 -26.48 0.99 -8.71
CA ARG A 64 -25.75 2.25 -8.62
C ARG A 64 -24.32 2.02 -9.11
N PHE A 65 -23.92 2.82 -10.08
CA PHE A 65 -22.59 2.77 -10.67
C PHE A 65 -21.87 4.10 -10.47
N LEU A 66 -20.55 4.04 -10.42
CA LEU A 66 -19.72 5.23 -10.53
C LEU A 66 -19.91 5.86 -11.91
N THR A 67 -20.00 7.18 -11.95
CA THR A 67 -19.86 7.94 -13.19
C THR A 67 -18.40 7.98 -13.61
N ASN A 68 -18.15 8.27 -14.88
CA ASN A 68 -16.80 8.40 -15.41
C ASN A 68 -16.03 9.53 -14.69
N GLY A 69 -14.71 9.39 -14.51
CA GLY A 69 -13.88 10.35 -13.79
C GLY A 69 -13.94 11.79 -14.30
N TRP A 70 -14.28 12.02 -15.57
CA TRP A 70 -14.50 13.38 -16.08
C TRP A 70 -15.78 14.04 -15.55
N ILE A 71 -16.82 13.27 -15.23
CA ILE A 71 -18.05 13.78 -14.59
C ILE A 71 -17.73 14.21 -13.16
N ASP A 72 -17.02 13.36 -12.40
CA ASP A 72 -16.54 13.74 -11.06
C ASP A 72 -15.69 15.01 -11.11
N GLY A 73 -14.80 15.12 -12.10
CA GLY A 73 -14.01 16.33 -12.30
C GLY A 73 -14.85 17.55 -12.62
N TYR A 74 -15.88 17.42 -13.46
CA TYR A 74 -16.80 18.51 -13.77
C TYR A 74 -17.56 18.99 -12.52
N LEU A 75 -18.12 18.06 -11.73
CA LEU A 75 -18.86 18.35 -10.50
C LEU A 75 -18.00 18.91 -9.35
N LYS A 76 -16.67 18.83 -9.50
CA LYS A 76 -15.66 19.42 -8.61
C LYS A 76 -15.02 20.69 -9.18
N GLY A 77 -15.43 21.13 -10.37
CA GLY A 77 -14.90 22.33 -11.03
C GLY A 77 -13.53 22.15 -11.70
N ARG A 78 -13.05 20.92 -11.86
CA ARG A 78 -11.78 20.61 -12.58
C ARG A 78 -11.92 20.74 -14.08
N TYR A 79 -13.10 20.45 -14.62
CA TYR A 79 -13.47 20.73 -15.99
C TYR A 79 -14.50 21.85 -16.01
N THR A 80 -14.33 22.81 -16.90
CA THR A 80 -15.27 23.91 -17.12
C THR A 80 -15.87 23.77 -18.50
N ARG A 81 -17.00 24.44 -18.76
CA ARG A 81 -17.64 24.42 -20.09
C ARG A 81 -16.71 24.97 -21.17
N GLU A 82 -15.85 25.92 -20.83
CA GLU A 82 -14.81 26.46 -21.70
C GLU A 82 -13.70 25.45 -22.02
N SER A 83 -13.34 24.57 -21.07
CA SER A 83 -12.31 23.55 -21.30
C SER A 83 -12.78 22.36 -22.16
N VAL A 84 -14.08 22.27 -22.43
CA VAL A 84 -14.69 21.19 -23.24
C VAL A 84 -14.57 21.42 -24.73
N GLU A 85 -14.49 22.67 -25.20
CA GLU A 85 -14.43 22.97 -26.65
C GLU A 85 -13.23 22.28 -27.33
N ASN A 86 -12.16 21.99 -26.57
CA ASN A 86 -10.97 21.29 -27.04
C ASN A 86 -10.77 19.90 -26.41
N SER A 87 -11.74 19.38 -25.65
CA SER A 87 -11.63 18.12 -24.93
C SER A 87 -12.00 16.92 -25.81
N LYS A 88 -11.18 15.87 -25.78
CA LYS A 88 -11.52 14.57 -26.40
C LYS A 88 -12.41 13.70 -25.51
N PHE A 89 -12.67 14.12 -24.27
CA PHE A 89 -13.25 13.27 -23.23
C PHE A 89 -14.76 13.45 -23.05
N ALA A 90 -15.27 14.66 -23.28
CA ALA A 90 -16.68 14.99 -23.11
C ALA A 90 -17.14 16.08 -24.10
N SER A 91 -18.44 16.18 -24.34
CA SER A 91 -19.08 17.25 -25.12
C SER A 91 -19.94 18.16 -24.25
N ALA A 92 -20.20 19.39 -24.67
CA ALA A 92 -21.05 20.35 -23.93
C ALA A 92 -22.43 19.77 -23.57
N ALA A 93 -23.07 19.05 -24.52
CA ALA A 93 -24.35 18.38 -24.29
C ALA A 93 -24.31 17.31 -23.19
N GLN A 94 -23.15 16.69 -22.92
CA GLN A 94 -22.99 15.74 -21.81
C GLN A 94 -22.90 16.47 -20.46
N PHE A 95 -22.39 17.70 -20.43
CA PHE A 95 -22.40 18.52 -19.21
C PHE A 95 -23.81 19.01 -18.90
N ASP A 96 -24.55 19.47 -19.92
CA ASP A 96 -25.97 19.83 -19.76
C ASP A 96 -26.81 18.66 -19.25
N LEU A 97 -26.56 17.46 -19.79
CA LEU A 97 -27.22 16.26 -19.30
C LEU A 97 -26.81 15.92 -17.86
N THR A 98 -25.53 16.11 -17.51
CA THR A 98 -25.04 15.88 -16.15
C THR A 98 -25.74 16.80 -15.15
N ASP A 99 -25.87 18.10 -15.48
CA ASP A 99 -26.55 19.08 -14.61
C ASP A 99 -28.01 18.67 -14.37
N LYS A 100 -28.74 18.33 -15.44
CA LYS A 100 -30.12 17.82 -15.34
C LYS A 100 -30.21 16.59 -14.45
N LEU A 101 -29.30 15.63 -14.64
CA LEU A 101 -29.28 14.38 -13.86
C LEU A 101 -28.93 14.60 -12.38
N VAL A 102 -28.15 15.63 -12.06
CA VAL A 102 -27.87 16.03 -10.67
C VAL A 102 -29.09 16.71 -10.04
N GLU A 103 -29.79 17.58 -10.79
CA GLU A 103 -30.98 18.29 -10.32
C GLU A 103 -32.10 17.31 -9.92
N ILE A 104 -32.30 16.24 -10.69
CA ILE A 104 -33.29 15.20 -10.40
C ILE A 104 -32.77 14.11 -9.42
N GLY A 105 -31.52 14.22 -8.96
CA GLY A 105 -30.94 13.29 -7.98
C GLY A 105 -30.51 11.92 -8.53
N VAL A 106 -30.42 11.74 -9.85
CA VAL A 106 -29.89 10.51 -10.48
C VAL A 106 -28.37 10.42 -10.34
N ILE A 107 -27.68 11.57 -10.45
CA ILE A 107 -26.25 11.68 -10.15
C ILE A 107 -26.08 12.43 -8.84
N GLU A 108 -25.33 11.84 -7.91
CA GLU A 108 -25.07 12.42 -6.59
C GLU A 108 -23.58 12.31 -6.21
N LYS A 109 -23.09 13.29 -5.45
CA LYS A 109 -21.75 13.22 -4.84
C LYS A 109 -21.87 12.53 -3.49
N LYS A 110 -21.16 11.42 -3.31
CA LYS A 110 -21.10 10.66 -2.06
C LYS A 110 -19.68 10.45 -1.60
N PHE A 111 -19.52 10.22 -0.29
CA PHE A 111 -18.24 9.77 0.26
C PHE A 111 -17.91 8.39 -0.28
N ASN A 112 -16.78 8.25 -0.96
CA ASN A 112 -16.37 7.01 -1.62
C ASN A 112 -15.55 6.14 -0.64
N LEU A 113 -16.22 5.25 0.09
CA LEU A 113 -15.57 4.27 0.97
C LEU A 113 -14.69 3.27 0.19
N ASP A 114 -15.03 3.00 -1.07
CA ASP A 114 -14.26 2.10 -1.94
C ASP A 114 -12.88 2.68 -2.25
N PHE A 115 -12.67 3.99 -2.10
CA PHE A 115 -11.32 4.55 -2.13
C PHE A 115 -10.42 3.96 -1.04
N ILE A 116 -10.96 3.75 0.17
CA ILE A 116 -10.20 3.29 1.34
C ILE A 116 -10.16 1.76 1.41
N LEU A 117 -11.31 1.11 1.23
CA LEU A 117 -11.48 -0.33 1.46
C LEU A 117 -11.60 -1.13 0.15
N GLY A 118 -11.81 -0.45 -0.98
CA GLY A 118 -12.04 -1.11 -2.25
C GLY A 118 -10.79 -1.79 -2.81
N ALA A 119 -11.04 -2.86 -3.55
CA ALA A 119 -9.99 -3.70 -4.12
C ALA A 119 -9.41 -3.20 -5.45
N ASP A 120 -10.08 -2.23 -6.07
CA ASP A 120 -9.76 -1.77 -7.40
C ASP A 120 -8.67 -0.70 -7.40
N SER A 121 -7.39 -1.07 -7.48
CA SER A 121 -6.27 -0.11 -7.57
C SER A 121 -6.03 0.39 -9.00
N SER A 122 -7.10 0.67 -9.74
CA SER A 122 -7.04 1.07 -11.14
C SER A 122 -6.10 2.25 -11.37
N ASP A 123 -5.32 2.15 -12.44
CA ASP A 123 -4.45 3.21 -12.92
C ASP A 123 -5.10 3.98 -14.10
N GLN A 124 -6.16 3.43 -14.69
CA GLN A 124 -6.87 4.03 -15.84
C GLN A 124 -8.22 4.69 -15.47
N ARG A 125 -8.76 4.36 -14.29
CA ARG A 125 -10.11 4.76 -13.86
C ARG A 125 -9.99 5.46 -12.51
N PRO A 126 -9.78 6.78 -12.48
CA PRO A 126 -9.59 7.50 -11.22
C PRO A 126 -10.86 7.50 -10.35
N GLU A 127 -12.05 7.31 -10.93
CA GLU A 127 -13.30 7.22 -10.17
C GLU A 127 -13.35 5.99 -9.25
N SER A 128 -12.72 4.88 -9.67
CA SER A 128 -12.77 3.59 -8.97
C SER A 128 -11.44 3.18 -8.34
N ALA A 129 -10.38 3.98 -8.53
CA ALA A 129 -9.07 3.74 -7.97
C ALA A 129 -9.09 3.84 -6.43
N GLY A 130 -8.89 2.72 -5.74
CA GLY A 130 -8.80 2.59 -4.29
C GLY A 130 -7.41 2.15 -3.82
N ILE A 131 -7.09 2.48 -2.56
CA ILE A 131 -5.80 2.16 -1.92
C ILE A 131 -5.86 0.92 -1.00
N GLY A 132 -7.05 0.33 -0.79
CA GLY A 132 -7.25 -0.75 0.18
C GLY A 132 -6.34 -1.95 -0.05
N VAL A 133 -6.17 -2.36 -1.30
CA VAL A 133 -5.27 -3.47 -1.68
C VAL A 133 -3.82 -3.13 -1.39
N ALA A 134 -3.38 -1.91 -1.73
CA ALA A 134 -2.04 -1.45 -1.43
C ALA A 134 -1.77 -1.34 0.08
N MET A 135 -2.79 -1.02 0.88
CA MET A 135 -2.71 -1.02 2.35
C MET A 135 -2.49 -2.42 2.91
N VAL A 136 -3.22 -3.42 2.39
CA VAL A 136 -3.03 -4.83 2.76
C VAL A 136 -1.65 -5.33 2.33
N GLY A 137 -1.22 -5.00 1.11
CA GLY A 137 0.11 -5.36 0.60
C GLY A 137 1.23 -4.76 1.45
N SER A 138 1.12 -3.46 1.79
CA SER A 138 2.04 -2.79 2.71
C SER A 138 2.03 -3.40 4.11
N LEU A 139 0.88 -3.82 4.64
CA LEU A 139 0.81 -4.48 5.95
C LEU A 139 1.60 -5.79 5.97
N TYR A 140 1.35 -6.69 5.02
CA TYR A 140 2.07 -7.97 4.93
C TYR A 140 3.56 -7.78 4.69
N LEU A 141 3.92 -6.83 3.83
CA LEU A 141 5.31 -6.47 3.58
C LEU A 141 6.00 -5.96 4.86
N MET A 142 5.35 -5.08 5.64
CA MET A 142 5.91 -4.58 6.90
C MET A 142 6.00 -5.65 7.98
N LEU A 143 5.11 -6.64 7.98
CA LEU A 143 5.22 -7.81 8.86
C LEU A 143 6.48 -8.61 8.54
N VAL A 144 6.79 -8.84 7.26
CA VAL A 144 8.04 -9.50 6.84
C VAL A 144 9.26 -8.70 7.31
N VAL A 145 9.28 -7.39 7.07
CA VAL A 145 10.37 -6.51 7.53
C VAL A 145 10.55 -6.60 9.04
N LEU A 146 9.47 -6.49 9.82
CA LEU A 146 9.55 -6.59 11.28
C LEU A 146 10.07 -7.96 11.73
N CYS A 147 9.50 -9.05 11.20
CA CYS A 147 9.84 -10.42 11.61
C CYS A 147 11.27 -10.81 11.23
N LEU A 148 11.88 -10.20 10.21
CA LEU A 148 13.24 -10.51 9.80
C LEU A 148 14.25 -9.48 10.33
N SER A 149 14.02 -8.18 10.10
CA SER A 149 15.00 -7.15 10.45
C SER A 149 15.21 -7.02 11.95
N LEU A 150 14.16 -7.12 12.78
CA LEU A 150 14.30 -6.97 14.23
C LEU A 150 15.13 -8.13 14.83
N PRO A 151 14.79 -9.43 14.63
CA PRO A 151 15.58 -10.51 15.21
C PRO A 151 17.00 -10.56 14.66
N LEU A 152 17.19 -10.39 13.35
CA LEU A 152 18.52 -10.44 12.72
C LEU A 152 19.39 -9.26 13.18
N GLY A 153 18.83 -8.05 13.19
CA GLY A 153 19.55 -6.86 13.65
C GLY A 153 19.91 -6.94 15.13
N VAL A 154 18.98 -7.39 15.97
CA VAL A 154 19.24 -7.54 17.41
C VAL A 154 20.26 -8.63 17.69
N ALA A 155 20.14 -9.79 17.04
CA ALA A 155 21.10 -10.89 17.21
C ALA A 155 22.52 -10.48 16.76
N ALA A 156 22.63 -9.80 15.61
CA ALA A 156 23.91 -9.28 15.12
C ALA A 156 24.53 -8.29 16.10
N SER A 157 23.75 -7.35 16.64
CA SER A 157 24.24 -6.37 17.62
C SER A 157 24.61 -6.99 18.95
N ILE A 158 23.85 -7.97 19.46
CA ILE A 158 24.20 -8.71 20.67
C ILE A 158 25.54 -9.42 20.46
N TYR A 159 25.71 -10.12 19.33
CA TYR A 159 26.95 -10.82 19.03
C TYR A 159 28.13 -9.84 18.95
N LEU A 160 28.00 -8.77 18.15
CA LEU A 160 29.08 -7.80 17.94
C LEU A 160 29.46 -7.02 19.19
N GLU A 161 28.48 -6.63 20.02
CA GLU A 161 28.73 -5.78 21.18
C GLU A 161 29.11 -6.59 22.43
N GLU A 162 28.49 -7.75 22.65
CA GLU A 162 28.70 -8.51 23.89
C GLU A 162 29.67 -9.67 23.71
N PHE A 163 29.71 -10.35 22.55
CA PHE A 163 30.45 -11.61 22.41
C PHE A 163 31.69 -11.54 21.51
N ALA A 164 31.67 -10.72 20.48
CA ALA A 164 32.73 -10.63 19.50
C ALA A 164 34.02 -10.05 20.12
N LYS A 165 35.16 -10.59 19.69
CA LYS A 165 36.47 -10.02 19.99
C LYS A 165 36.84 -9.06 18.87
N GLN A 166 37.46 -7.93 19.20
CA GLN A 166 37.98 -7.01 18.18
C GLN A 166 39.07 -7.71 17.36
N ASN A 167 38.77 -7.93 16.09
CA ASN A 167 39.64 -8.58 15.13
C ASN A 167 39.22 -8.16 13.71
N ILE A 168 40.08 -8.48 12.73
CA ILE A 168 39.88 -8.11 11.32
C ILE A 168 38.50 -8.56 10.79
N VAL A 169 38.00 -9.73 11.22
CA VAL A 169 36.69 -10.23 10.79
C VAL A 169 35.57 -9.35 11.31
N THR A 170 35.62 -8.96 12.59
CA THR A 170 34.65 -8.05 13.20
C THR A 170 34.71 -6.68 12.54
N ASP A 171 35.91 -6.17 12.27
CA ASP A 171 36.10 -4.89 11.57
C ASP A 171 35.50 -4.91 10.16
N ILE A 172 35.69 -6.00 9.40
CA ILE A 172 35.09 -6.19 8.07
C ILE A 172 33.56 -6.20 8.15
N ILE A 173 32.99 -6.89 9.14
CA ILE A 173 31.53 -6.92 9.36
C ILE A 173 31.01 -5.51 9.65
N GLU A 174 31.69 -4.76 10.53
CA GLU A 174 31.30 -3.39 10.86
C GLU A 174 31.35 -2.45 9.65
N ILE A 175 32.42 -2.52 8.86
CA ILE A 175 32.56 -1.75 7.61
C ILE A 175 31.44 -2.13 6.63
N THR A 176 31.11 -3.43 6.52
CA THR A 176 30.05 -3.91 5.63
C THR A 176 28.69 -3.36 6.05
N ILE A 177 28.37 -3.36 7.35
CA ILE A 177 27.13 -2.78 7.87
C ILE A 177 27.06 -1.28 7.57
N SER A 178 28.15 -0.55 7.79
CA SER A 178 28.22 0.88 7.50
C SER A 178 28.08 1.17 6.00
N ASN A 179 28.68 0.34 5.15
CA ASN A 179 28.55 0.47 3.70
C ASN A 179 27.12 0.19 3.25
N LEU A 180 26.48 -0.87 3.76
CA LEU A 180 25.08 -1.18 3.44
C LEU A 180 24.14 -0.02 3.81
N ALA A 181 24.38 0.68 4.92
CA ALA A 181 23.59 1.84 5.31
C ALA A 181 23.72 3.03 4.35
N ALA A 182 24.81 3.10 3.57
CA ALA A 182 25.09 4.16 2.60
C ALA A 182 24.61 3.83 1.17
N VAL A 183 24.22 2.57 0.91
CA VAL A 183 23.78 2.14 -0.43
C VAL A 183 22.45 2.83 -0.78
N PRO A 184 22.33 3.47 -1.96
CA PRO A 184 21.06 4.04 -2.42
C PRO A 184 19.95 2.99 -2.53
N SER A 185 18.71 3.33 -2.12
CA SER A 185 17.61 2.36 -2.01
C SER A 185 17.25 1.68 -3.34
N ILE A 186 17.48 2.34 -4.48
CA ILE A 186 17.28 1.77 -5.82
C ILE A 186 18.15 0.53 -6.07
N VAL A 187 19.37 0.47 -5.51
CA VAL A 187 20.30 -0.66 -5.70
C VAL A 187 19.74 -1.92 -5.05
N PHE A 188 19.08 -1.79 -3.89
CA PHE A 188 18.40 -2.91 -3.24
C PHE A 188 17.24 -3.44 -4.09
N GLY A 189 16.52 -2.58 -4.83
CA GLY A 189 15.48 -3.01 -5.76
C GLY A 189 16.04 -3.82 -6.94
N ILE A 190 17.16 -3.38 -7.52
CA ILE A 190 17.84 -4.13 -8.60
C ILE A 190 18.33 -5.48 -8.08
N LEU A 191 18.91 -5.51 -6.88
CA LEU A 191 19.33 -6.75 -6.22
C LEU A 191 18.13 -7.67 -5.97
N GLY A 192 17.01 -7.13 -5.49
CA GLY A 192 15.78 -7.89 -5.28
C GLY A 192 15.25 -8.53 -6.55
N LEU A 193 15.24 -7.79 -7.65
CA LEU A 193 14.87 -8.31 -8.97
C LEU A 193 15.84 -9.41 -9.43
N ALA A 194 17.15 -9.19 -9.34
CA ALA A 194 18.15 -10.14 -9.80
C ALA A 194 18.21 -11.42 -8.96
N VAL A 195 18.16 -11.30 -7.64
CA VAL A 195 18.34 -12.41 -6.71
C VAL A 195 17.00 -13.06 -6.39
N PHE A 196 16.04 -12.32 -5.84
CA PHE A 196 14.81 -12.92 -5.33
C PHE A 196 13.85 -13.34 -6.44
N ILE A 197 13.69 -12.50 -7.48
CA ILE A 197 12.78 -12.82 -8.59
C ILE A 197 13.47 -13.71 -9.62
N ASN A 198 14.64 -13.33 -10.14
CA ASN A 198 15.24 -14.05 -11.27
C ASN A 198 16.02 -15.30 -10.86
N TYR A 199 16.75 -15.28 -9.74
CA TYR A 199 17.59 -16.42 -9.32
C TYR A 199 16.84 -17.41 -8.42
N VAL A 200 16.11 -16.90 -7.42
CA VAL A 200 15.32 -17.72 -6.49
C VAL A 200 13.92 -18.04 -7.05
N GLU A 201 13.51 -17.39 -8.14
CA GLU A 201 12.21 -17.62 -8.81
C GLU A 201 10.99 -17.28 -7.94
N LEU A 202 11.12 -16.30 -7.02
CA LEU A 202 9.97 -15.82 -6.25
C LEU A 202 9.01 -15.01 -7.14
N PRO A 203 7.70 -15.05 -6.86
CA PRO A 203 6.74 -14.34 -7.69
C PRO A 203 6.94 -12.83 -7.59
N GLN A 204 6.91 -12.16 -8.74
CA GLN A 204 7.02 -10.71 -8.83
C GLN A 204 5.83 -10.03 -8.14
N SER A 205 6.03 -8.78 -7.70
CA SER A 205 4.99 -7.96 -7.09
C SER A 205 4.42 -8.53 -5.78
N THR A 206 5.14 -9.39 -5.07
CA THR A 206 4.65 -10.01 -3.84
C THR A 206 5.15 -9.31 -2.58
N PRO A 207 4.34 -9.22 -1.51
CA PRO A 207 4.76 -8.68 -0.23
C PRO A 207 5.98 -9.39 0.38
N ILE A 208 6.18 -10.69 0.13
CA ILE A 208 7.38 -11.41 0.58
C ILE A 208 8.66 -10.87 -0.07
N VAL A 209 8.67 -10.66 -1.39
CA VAL A 209 9.84 -10.12 -2.10
C VAL A 209 10.11 -8.68 -1.66
N GLY A 210 9.07 -7.84 -1.59
CA GLY A 210 9.21 -6.47 -1.09
C GLY A 210 9.73 -6.42 0.34
N GLY A 211 9.21 -7.29 1.20
CA GLY A 211 9.66 -7.42 2.58
C GLY A 211 11.12 -7.84 2.71
N LEU A 212 11.59 -8.80 1.90
CA LEU A 212 13.00 -9.23 1.87
C LEU A 212 13.93 -8.11 1.41
N VAL A 213 13.56 -7.38 0.36
CA VAL A 213 14.35 -6.25 -0.15
C VAL A 213 14.47 -5.14 0.90
N LEU A 214 13.35 -4.73 1.49
CA LEU A 214 13.34 -3.71 2.53
C LEU A 214 14.02 -4.19 3.81
N THR A 215 14.00 -5.49 4.10
CA THR A 215 14.73 -6.08 5.23
C THR A 215 16.22 -5.81 5.10
N LEU A 216 16.81 -6.06 3.92
CA LEU A 216 18.24 -5.80 3.67
C LEU A 216 18.61 -4.33 3.91
N MET A 217 17.72 -3.42 3.50
CA MET A 217 17.91 -1.99 3.70
C MET A 217 17.72 -1.55 5.17
N THR A 218 16.82 -2.20 5.91
CA THR A 218 16.44 -1.80 7.28
C THR A 218 17.38 -2.37 8.35
N ILE A 219 18.01 -3.52 8.08
CA ILE A 219 18.93 -4.19 9.01
C ILE A 219 20.03 -3.25 9.54
N PRO A 220 20.78 -2.50 8.71
CA PRO A 220 21.85 -1.63 9.19
C PRO A 220 21.38 -0.60 10.22
N THR A 221 20.22 0.02 9.96
CA THR A 221 19.60 1.00 10.87
C THR A 221 19.28 0.37 12.23
N ILE A 222 18.71 -0.85 12.24
CA ILE A 222 18.41 -1.57 13.47
C ILE A 222 19.71 -1.97 14.19
N ILE A 223 20.73 -2.44 13.47
CA ILE A 223 22.01 -2.84 14.07
C ILE A 223 22.65 -1.65 14.81
N ILE A 224 22.78 -0.51 14.13
CA ILE A 224 23.42 0.70 14.67
C ILE A 224 22.70 1.16 15.93
N SER A 225 21.37 1.28 15.87
CA SER A 225 20.59 1.71 17.03
C SER A 225 20.62 0.71 18.19
N THR A 226 20.58 -0.60 17.88
CA THR A 226 20.64 -1.64 18.90
C THR A 226 21.99 -1.64 19.60
N ARG A 227 23.11 -1.47 18.88
CA ARG A 227 24.45 -1.39 19.49
C ARG A 227 24.58 -0.18 20.40
N ALA A 228 24.11 0.98 19.96
CA ALA A 228 24.09 2.19 20.80
C ALA A 228 23.27 1.96 22.09
N SER A 229 22.16 1.23 21.99
CA SER A 229 21.29 0.89 23.12
C SER A 229 21.92 -0.13 24.08
N LEU A 230 22.65 -1.13 23.58
CA LEU A 230 23.39 -2.08 24.41
C LEU A 230 24.54 -1.38 25.15
N LYS A 231 25.29 -0.53 24.44
CA LYS A 231 26.43 0.21 24.98
C LYS A 231 26.05 1.23 26.06
N SER A 232 24.82 1.74 26.04
CA SER A 232 24.34 2.69 27.06
C SER A 232 24.07 2.04 28.42
N VAL A 233 23.94 0.71 28.49
CA VAL A 233 23.81 0.00 29.76
C VAL A 233 25.12 0.12 30.54
N PRO A 234 25.12 0.56 31.81
CA PRO A 234 26.32 0.71 32.60
C PRO A 234 27.12 -0.59 32.76
N PRO A 235 28.47 -0.55 32.69
CA PRO A 235 29.30 -1.74 32.94
C PRO A 235 29.10 -2.34 34.34
N SER A 236 28.74 -1.53 35.33
CA SER A 236 28.48 -1.99 36.71
C SER A 236 27.37 -3.04 36.78
N ILE A 237 26.33 -2.94 35.94
CA ILE A 237 25.25 -3.94 35.87
C ILE A 237 25.79 -5.28 35.37
N ARG A 238 26.68 -5.25 34.37
CA ARG A 238 27.32 -6.46 33.83
C ARG A 238 28.21 -7.13 34.88
N SER A 239 29.06 -6.33 35.54
CA SER A 239 29.97 -6.82 36.58
C SER A 239 29.22 -7.35 37.80
N ALA A 240 28.12 -6.70 38.22
CA ALA A 240 27.29 -7.17 39.33
C ALA A 240 26.63 -8.51 39.02
N ALA A 241 26.04 -8.68 37.83
CA ALA A 241 25.43 -9.95 37.42
C ALA A 241 26.47 -11.08 37.38
N LEU A 242 27.65 -10.83 36.79
CA LEU A 242 28.75 -11.80 36.79
C LEU A 242 29.25 -12.12 38.21
N GLY A 243 29.34 -11.11 39.09
CA GLY A 243 29.74 -11.27 40.49
C GLY A 243 28.77 -12.10 41.33
N LEU A 244 27.49 -12.15 40.94
CA LEU A 244 26.47 -13.05 41.52
C LEU A 244 26.50 -14.47 40.92
N GLY A 245 27.48 -14.77 40.05
CA GLY A 245 27.64 -16.08 39.42
C GLY A 245 26.83 -16.28 38.14
N ALA A 246 26.23 -15.22 37.58
CA ALA A 246 25.55 -15.33 36.28
C ALA A 246 26.58 -15.57 35.16
N SER A 247 26.24 -16.45 34.22
CA SER A 247 27.01 -16.58 32.97
C SER A 247 26.86 -15.35 32.09
N LYS A 248 27.81 -15.12 31.18
CA LYS A 248 27.75 -14.00 30.21
C LYS A 248 26.45 -13.98 29.41
N MET A 249 25.95 -15.15 29.00
CA MET A 249 24.65 -15.29 28.34
C MET A 249 23.50 -14.84 29.26
N GLN A 250 23.48 -15.30 30.51
CA GLN A 250 22.44 -14.89 31.46
C GLN A 250 22.49 -13.39 31.75
N THR A 251 23.68 -12.80 31.88
CA THR A 251 23.85 -11.34 32.05
C THR A 251 23.24 -10.57 30.90
N VAL A 252 23.51 -10.98 29.65
CA VAL A 252 22.98 -10.31 28.46
C VAL A 252 21.46 -10.45 28.39
N PHE A 253 20.92 -11.66 28.44
CA PHE A 253 19.49 -11.89 28.20
C PHE A 253 18.59 -11.44 29.37
N HIS A 254 19.04 -11.52 30.62
CA HIS A 254 18.20 -11.16 31.77
C HIS A 254 18.39 -9.71 32.24
N HIS A 255 19.53 -9.08 31.96
CA HIS A 255 19.84 -7.74 32.48
C HIS A 255 20.07 -6.74 31.35
N VAL A 256 21.05 -6.96 30.48
CA VAL A 256 21.43 -5.96 29.46
C VAL A 256 20.32 -5.77 28.42
N LEU A 257 19.82 -6.85 27.82
CA LEU A 257 18.84 -6.78 26.75
C LEU A 257 17.51 -6.16 27.20
N PRO A 258 16.93 -6.52 28.37
CA PRO A 258 15.73 -5.85 28.88
C PRO A 258 15.94 -4.36 29.16
N LEU A 259 17.12 -3.95 29.65
CA LEU A 259 17.44 -2.54 29.89
C LEU A 259 17.65 -1.75 28.59
N ALA A 260 18.22 -2.38 27.56
CA ALA A 260 18.41 -1.79 26.25
C ALA A 260 17.13 -1.78 25.39
N ALA A 261 16.14 -2.62 25.70
CA ALA A 261 14.94 -2.84 24.88
C ALA A 261 14.21 -1.55 24.45
N PRO A 262 14.01 -0.52 25.31
CA PRO A 262 13.36 0.72 24.87
C PRO A 262 14.13 1.44 23.76
N GLY A 263 15.46 1.40 23.80
CA GLY A 263 16.33 1.97 22.76
C GLY A 263 16.25 1.16 21.46
N ILE A 264 16.31 -0.17 21.56
CA ILE A 264 16.19 -1.11 20.42
C ILE A 264 14.86 -0.90 19.70
N LEU A 265 13.76 -0.82 20.45
CA LEU A 265 12.43 -0.57 19.90
C LEU A 265 12.34 0.78 19.20
N THR A 266 13.05 1.81 19.71
CA THR A 266 13.10 3.12 19.05
C THR A 266 13.81 3.05 17.71
N GLY A 267 14.97 2.37 17.65
CA GLY A 267 15.66 2.11 16.38
C GLY A 267 14.82 1.34 15.37
N THR A 268 14.08 0.35 15.87
CA THR A 268 13.17 -0.46 15.05
C THR A 268 12.02 0.39 14.49
N ILE A 269 11.43 1.25 15.31
CA ILE A 269 10.39 2.20 14.86
C ILE A 269 10.91 3.09 13.73
N ILE A 270 12.11 3.66 13.91
CA ILE A 270 12.73 4.52 12.89
C ILE A 270 12.99 3.74 11.59
N GLY A 271 13.57 2.54 11.71
CA GLY A 271 13.84 1.68 10.55
C GLY A 271 12.57 1.27 9.81
N MET A 272 11.51 0.90 10.53
CA MET A 272 10.23 0.55 9.92
C MET A 272 9.54 1.75 9.27
N ALA A 273 9.60 2.93 9.90
CA ALA A 273 9.04 4.15 9.33
C ALA A 273 9.76 4.54 8.02
N GLN A 274 11.08 4.38 7.98
CA GLN A 274 11.87 4.56 6.76
C GLN A 274 11.46 3.55 5.69
N ALA A 275 11.43 2.25 6.02
CA ALA A 275 11.06 1.18 5.09
C ALA A 275 9.66 1.37 4.49
N LEU A 276 8.69 1.76 5.31
CA LEU A 276 7.32 2.03 4.86
C LEU A 276 7.24 3.23 3.91
N GLY A 277 8.20 4.16 3.97
CA GLY A 277 8.30 5.31 3.07
C GLY A 277 9.03 5.03 1.75
N GLU A 278 9.68 3.87 1.61
CA GLU A 278 10.45 3.55 0.41
C GLU A 278 9.54 3.19 -0.78
N SER A 279 9.78 3.84 -1.92
CA SER A 279 9.06 3.59 -3.17
C SER A 279 9.97 3.05 -4.27
N ALA A 280 11.20 3.56 -4.38
CA ALA A 280 12.16 3.20 -5.42
C ALA A 280 12.42 1.68 -5.55
N PRO A 281 12.80 0.95 -4.48
CA PRO A 281 13.01 -0.49 -4.60
C PRO A 281 11.74 -1.26 -4.96
N LEU A 282 10.57 -0.82 -4.45
CA LEU A 282 9.28 -1.48 -4.67
C LEU A 282 8.78 -1.33 -6.11
N LEU A 283 9.07 -0.19 -6.73
CA LEU A 283 8.80 0.05 -8.15
C LEU A 283 9.58 -0.93 -9.04
N LEU A 284 10.85 -1.19 -8.71
CA LEU A 284 11.71 -2.08 -9.50
C LEU A 284 11.27 -3.54 -9.46
N ILE A 285 10.74 -4.00 -8.34
CA ILE A 285 10.20 -5.36 -8.19
C ILE A 285 8.72 -5.45 -8.59
N GLY A 286 8.15 -4.36 -9.14
CA GLY A 286 6.84 -4.34 -9.78
C GLY A 286 5.63 -4.27 -8.84
N MET A 287 5.77 -3.81 -7.60
CA MET A 287 4.64 -3.69 -6.65
C MET A 287 3.73 -2.48 -6.93
N ILE A 288 3.25 -2.35 -8.17
CA ILE A 288 2.39 -1.25 -8.65
C ILE A 288 1.12 -1.76 -9.35
N GLY A 289 0.01 -1.04 -9.15
CA GLY A 289 -1.18 -1.14 -9.98
C GLY A 289 -1.86 -2.52 -10.03
N TYR A 290 -1.62 -3.38 -9.04
CA TYR A 290 -2.21 -4.71 -9.02
C TYR A 290 -3.67 -4.68 -8.56
N ILE A 291 -4.58 -5.00 -9.48
CA ILE A 291 -6.01 -5.16 -9.19
C ILE A 291 -6.19 -6.52 -8.50
N ALA A 292 -6.12 -6.56 -7.17
CA ALA A 292 -6.51 -7.75 -6.44
C ALA A 292 -8.02 -7.94 -6.62
N THR A 293 -8.43 -9.09 -7.14
CA THR A 293 -9.86 -9.37 -7.33
C THR A 293 -10.56 -9.63 -6.00
N ASN A 294 -9.82 -10.08 -4.98
CA ASN A 294 -10.33 -10.36 -3.63
C ASN A 294 -9.28 -10.01 -2.56
N MET A 295 -9.75 -9.77 -1.33
CA MET A 295 -8.90 -9.70 -0.15
C MET A 295 -8.32 -11.10 0.14
N PRO A 296 -7.05 -11.24 0.58
CA PRO A 296 -6.45 -12.54 0.82
C PRO A 296 -7.23 -13.33 1.89
N GLY A 297 -7.62 -14.56 1.56
CA GLY A 297 -8.33 -15.47 2.46
C GLY A 297 -7.42 -16.18 3.46
N SER A 298 -6.11 -16.10 3.28
CA SER A 298 -5.10 -16.67 4.19
C SER A 298 -3.85 -15.80 4.29
N VAL A 299 -3.05 -16.01 5.36
CA VAL A 299 -1.75 -15.33 5.53
C VAL A 299 -0.78 -15.67 4.41
N ALA A 300 -0.78 -16.92 3.94
CA ALA A 300 0.07 -17.35 2.82
C ALA A 300 -0.31 -16.60 1.53
N GLU A 301 -1.60 -16.46 1.25
CA GLU A 301 -2.09 -15.67 0.12
C GLU A 301 -1.71 -14.20 0.27
N GLY A 302 -1.79 -13.63 1.47
CA GLY A 302 -1.36 -12.27 1.75
C GLY A 302 0.15 -12.01 1.51
N LEU A 303 0.98 -13.04 1.62
CA LEU A 303 2.44 -12.92 1.44
C LEU A 303 2.90 -13.22 0.01
N PHE A 304 2.29 -14.21 -0.64
CA PHE A 304 2.74 -14.76 -1.92
C PHE A 304 1.87 -14.38 -3.11
N SER A 305 0.68 -13.82 -2.89
CA SER A 305 -0.12 -13.28 -3.98
C SER A 305 0.40 -11.91 -4.40
N PRO A 306 0.44 -11.60 -5.71
CA PRO A 306 0.80 -10.29 -6.19
C PRO A 306 -0.07 -9.19 -5.57
N ASN A 307 0.55 -8.07 -5.21
CA ASN A 307 -0.09 -6.96 -4.55
C ASN A 307 0.70 -5.65 -4.80
N SER A 308 0.04 -4.52 -4.61
CA SER A 308 0.68 -3.20 -4.60
C SER A 308 1.19 -2.83 -3.21
N ALA A 309 2.14 -1.90 -3.14
CA ALA A 309 2.51 -1.22 -1.91
C ALA A 309 2.05 0.23 -1.94
N MET A 310 1.62 0.79 -0.81
CA MET A 310 1.09 2.16 -0.75
C MET A 310 2.03 3.22 -1.34
N PRO A 311 3.35 3.27 -1.00
CA PRO A 311 4.23 4.30 -1.55
C PRO A 311 4.38 4.22 -3.07
N ALA A 312 4.49 3.00 -3.60
CA ALA A 312 4.60 2.75 -5.03
C ALA A 312 3.31 3.10 -5.77
N GLN A 313 2.15 2.77 -5.18
CA GLN A 313 0.83 3.10 -5.73
C GLN A 313 0.58 4.63 -5.73
N ILE A 314 0.93 5.32 -4.64
CA ILE A 314 0.83 6.78 -4.54
C ILE A 314 1.71 7.45 -5.59
N TYR A 315 2.95 6.97 -5.76
CA TYR A 315 3.85 7.48 -6.78
C TYR A 315 3.27 7.30 -8.20
N GLU A 316 2.69 6.12 -8.49
CA GLU A 316 2.10 5.83 -9.79
C GLU A 316 0.90 6.74 -10.10
N TRP A 317 0.08 7.07 -9.10
CA TRP A 317 -0.99 8.05 -9.25
C TRP A 317 -0.45 9.49 -9.38
N ALA A 318 0.53 9.88 -8.58
CA ALA A 318 1.09 11.23 -8.58
C ALA A 318 1.80 11.58 -9.90
N LYS A 319 2.37 10.58 -10.59
CA LYS A 319 3.02 10.75 -11.90
C LYS A 319 2.02 11.01 -13.04
N ARG A 320 0.72 10.73 -12.85
CA ARG A 320 -0.28 10.90 -13.92
C ARG A 320 -0.61 12.38 -14.12
N ALA A 321 -0.74 12.77 -15.39
CA ALA A 321 -1.10 14.13 -15.78
C ALA A 321 -2.60 14.46 -15.55
N ASP A 322 -3.43 13.46 -15.22
CA ASP A 322 -4.85 13.66 -14.94
C ASP A 322 -5.05 14.17 -13.50
N PRO A 323 -5.66 15.37 -13.31
CA PRO A 323 -5.95 15.93 -12.00
C PRO A 323 -6.71 14.99 -11.06
N ALA A 324 -7.52 14.07 -11.61
CA ALA A 324 -8.25 13.10 -10.80
C ALA A 324 -7.32 12.15 -10.03
N PHE A 325 -6.20 11.75 -10.64
CA PHE A 325 -5.21 10.89 -9.97
C PHE A 325 -4.36 11.65 -8.97
N ILE A 326 -4.18 12.96 -9.15
CA ILE A 326 -3.54 13.81 -8.13
C ILE A 326 -4.38 13.78 -6.84
N GLU A 327 -5.71 13.91 -6.92
CA GLU A 327 -6.58 13.79 -5.75
C GLU A 327 -6.44 12.41 -5.06
N ARG A 328 -6.33 11.33 -5.84
CA ARG A 328 -6.11 9.97 -5.31
C ARG A 328 -4.75 9.83 -4.65
N ALA A 329 -3.70 10.43 -5.21
CA ALA A 329 -2.39 10.46 -4.59
C ALA A 329 -2.42 11.18 -3.25
N TRP A 330 -3.09 12.34 -3.16
CA TRP A 330 -3.21 13.10 -1.91
C TRP A 330 -4.00 12.34 -0.85
N GLY A 331 -5.14 11.75 -1.23
CA GLY A 331 -5.91 10.86 -0.35
C GLY A 331 -5.07 9.66 0.11
N GLY A 332 -4.27 9.10 -0.78
CA GLY A 332 -3.36 8.00 -0.47
C GLY A 332 -2.26 8.40 0.52
N ILE A 333 -1.67 9.59 0.37
CA ILE A 333 -0.68 10.14 1.33
C ILE A 333 -1.31 10.28 2.71
N ILE A 334 -2.54 10.81 2.81
CA ILE A 334 -3.23 10.93 4.10
C ILE A 334 -3.40 9.55 4.75
N ILE A 335 -3.83 8.55 3.97
CA ILE A 335 -4.01 7.17 4.48
C ILE A 335 -2.67 6.55 4.87
N LEU A 336 -1.62 6.75 4.08
CA LEU A 336 -0.26 6.30 4.40
C LEU A 336 0.24 6.92 5.72
N LEU A 337 0.01 8.22 5.94
CA LEU A 337 0.37 8.91 7.17
C LEU A 337 -0.42 8.38 8.37
N ILE A 338 -1.73 8.13 8.22
CA ILE A 338 -2.55 7.51 9.27
C ILE A 338 -2.05 6.10 9.58
N PHE A 339 -1.74 5.31 8.55
CA PHE A 339 -1.20 3.96 8.70
C PHE A 339 0.14 3.98 9.45
N LEU A 340 1.06 4.86 9.05
CA LEU A 340 2.35 5.06 9.71
C LEU A 340 2.17 5.49 11.17
N LEU A 341 1.29 6.44 11.44
CA LEU A 341 1.00 6.92 12.79
C LEU A 341 0.42 5.80 13.66
N THR A 342 -0.48 5.00 13.12
CA THR A 342 -1.09 3.86 13.81
C THR A 342 -0.04 2.80 14.15
N MET A 343 0.79 2.42 13.17
CA MET A 343 1.85 1.44 13.34
C MET A 343 2.89 1.91 14.38
N ASN A 344 3.33 3.16 14.29
CA ASN A 344 4.30 3.74 15.21
C ASN A 344 3.71 3.87 16.62
N THR A 345 2.44 4.23 16.75
CA THR A 345 1.76 4.32 18.05
C THR A 345 1.67 2.95 18.71
N LEU A 346 1.32 1.90 17.97
CA LEU A 346 1.33 0.52 18.48
C LEU A 346 2.73 0.12 18.97
N ALA A 347 3.77 0.44 18.20
CA ALA A 347 5.15 0.15 18.59
C ALA A 347 5.60 0.96 19.83
N VAL A 348 5.17 2.23 19.96
CA VAL A 348 5.44 3.06 21.15
C VAL A 348 4.70 2.53 22.38
N ILE A 349 3.45 2.08 22.24
CA ILE A 349 2.69 1.45 23.32
C ILE A 349 3.43 0.18 23.80
N LEU A 350 3.91 -0.64 22.86
CA LEU A 350 4.72 -1.81 23.18
C LEU A 350 6.01 -1.43 23.92
N ARG A 351 6.71 -0.38 23.46
CA ARG A 351 7.90 0.18 24.12
C ARG A 351 7.63 0.60 25.57
N ARG A 352 6.53 1.33 25.83
CA ARG A 352 6.18 1.79 27.18
C ARG A 352 5.98 0.63 28.16
N ARG A 353 5.51 -0.53 27.68
CA ARG A 353 5.37 -1.73 28.52
C ARG A 353 6.72 -2.34 28.93
N PHE A 354 7.75 -2.20 28.09
CA PHE A 354 9.11 -2.68 28.37
C PHE A 354 10.00 -1.64 29.06
N GLU A 355 9.53 -0.40 29.20
CA GLU A 355 10.25 0.68 29.88
C GLU A 355 10.28 0.42 31.39
N ARG A 356 11.33 -0.27 31.85
CA ARG A 356 11.66 -0.35 33.28
C ARG A 356 12.50 0.87 33.64
N ARG A 357 11.94 1.75 34.46
CA ARG A 357 12.67 2.89 35.03
C ARG A 357 13.61 2.35 36.12
N TRP A 358 14.89 2.63 35.96
CA TRP A 358 15.93 2.47 36.97
C TRP A 358 16.15 3.75 37.77
#